data_AF-A0A0S7YT63-F1
#
_entry.id   AF-A0A0S7YT63-F1
#
_cell.length_a   1.000
_cell.length_b   1.000
_cell.length_c   1.000
_cell.angle_alpha   90.00
_cell.angle_beta   90.00
_cell.angle_gamma   90.00
#
_symmetry.space_group_name_H-M   'P 1'
#
loop_
_entity.id
_entity.type
_entity.pdbx_description
1 polymer ?
#
loop_
_entity_poly.entity_id
_entity_poly.type
_entity_poly.pdbx_seq_one_letter_code
_entity_poly.pdbx_strand_id
1 'polypeptide(L)'
;MVPPELRRTLTSRDLTLLVIGSVIGSGIFIVPSVVLRQAGGHVPTAMLVWLIGGGLSLLGALSYAELSGMDRRAGGLYAYVQEAFGTFPAFLYGWTLFFVIGSGTVATLAVATTDYMGQFVTLSPFAAKVVAVALVAVTAVINVLGLRESASLQNLSTWIKTGAIVLMSVLLL
;
A
#
# COMPACT_ATOMS: atom_id res chain seq x y z
N MET A 1 -0.08 34.61 4.18
CA MET A 1 -1.18 33.76 4.70
C MET A 1 -0.53 32.66 5.51
N VAL A 2 -0.86 32.53 6.80
CA VAL A 2 -0.37 31.43 7.63
C VAL A 2 -1.07 30.15 7.15
N PRO A 3 -0.35 29.08 6.78
CA PRO A 3 -0.97 27.84 6.37
C PRO A 3 -1.85 27.29 7.52
N PRO A 4 -3.02 26.71 7.23
CA PRO A 4 -3.83 26.11 8.27
C PRO A 4 -3.03 25.03 9.03
N GLU A 5 -3.09 25.07 10.36
CA GLU A 5 -2.36 24.14 11.22
C GLU A 5 -3.00 22.74 11.12
N LEU A 6 -2.23 21.76 10.64
CA LEU A 6 -2.73 20.40 10.48
C LEU A 6 -2.94 19.74 11.84
N ARG A 7 -4.12 19.17 12.05
CA ARG A 7 -4.43 18.41 13.28
C ARG A 7 -3.61 17.12 13.32
N ARG A 8 -2.77 16.98 14.35
CA ARG A 8 -2.00 15.75 14.65
C ARG A 8 -2.91 14.64 15.14
N THR A 9 -3.61 13.99 14.22
CA THR A 9 -4.60 12.93 14.51
C THR A 9 -3.96 11.54 14.56
N LEU A 10 -2.88 11.33 13.78
CA LEU A 10 -2.15 10.07 13.68
C LEU A 10 -0.99 10.02 14.68
N THR A 11 -0.88 8.90 15.38
CA THR A 11 0.24 8.58 16.27
C THR A 11 1.38 7.91 15.50
N SER A 12 2.58 7.83 16.10
CA SER A 12 3.70 7.09 15.51
C SER A 12 3.36 5.62 15.23
N ARG A 13 2.59 4.99 16.11
CA ARG A 13 2.09 3.63 15.92
C ARG A 13 1.18 3.53 14.71
N ASP A 14 0.27 4.48 14.53
CA ASP A 14 -0.64 4.51 13.37
C ASP A 14 0.19 4.61 12.08
N LEU A 15 1.20 5.50 12.06
CA LEU A 15 2.09 5.66 10.90
C LEU A 15 2.87 4.36 10.59
N THR A 16 3.42 3.69 11.60
CA THR A 16 4.13 2.41 11.40
C THR A 16 3.19 1.33 10.85
N LEU A 17 1.99 1.18 11.42
CA LEU A 17 1.01 0.17 10.99
C LEU A 17 0.39 0.50 9.62
N LEU A 18 0.28 1.78 9.29
CA LEU A 18 -0.09 2.26 7.94
C LEU A 18 0.96 1.82 6.92
N VAL A 19 2.25 2.04 7.20
CA VAL A 19 3.34 1.63 6.31
C VAL A 19 3.36 0.11 6.16
N ILE A 20 3.37 -0.65 7.26
CA ILE A 20 3.35 -2.12 7.22
C ILE A 20 2.13 -2.61 6.42
N GLY A 21 0.94 -2.07 6.70
CA GLY A 21 -0.30 -2.45 6.04
C GLY A 21 -0.36 -2.08 4.55
N SER A 22 0.29 -0.98 4.17
CA SER A 22 0.38 -0.55 2.77
C SER A 22 1.34 -1.42 1.95
N VAL A 23 2.41 -1.92 2.56
CA VAL A 23 3.39 -2.81 1.92
C VAL A 23 2.85 -4.25 1.84
N ILE A 24 2.20 -4.72 2.92
CA ILE A 24 1.57 -6.04 2.97
C ILE A 24 0.19 -5.99 2.29
N GLY A 25 0.20 -6.05 0.97
CA GLY A 25 -1.00 -6.17 0.12
C GLY A 25 -1.38 -7.62 -0.21
N SER A 26 -2.28 -7.81 -1.18
CA SER A 26 -2.60 -9.13 -1.75
C SER A 26 -1.41 -9.80 -2.44
N GLY A 27 -0.41 -9.02 -2.86
CA GLY A 27 0.78 -9.49 -3.56
C GLY A 27 1.54 -10.59 -2.82
N ILE A 28 1.57 -10.58 -1.48
CA ILE A 28 2.26 -11.63 -0.71
C ILE A 28 1.67 -13.03 -0.91
N PHE A 29 0.39 -13.13 -1.29
CA PHE A 29 -0.27 -14.41 -1.54
C PHE A 29 -0.14 -14.88 -2.99
N ILE A 30 0.24 -13.99 -3.91
CA ILE A 30 0.28 -14.27 -5.36
C ILE A 30 1.73 -14.36 -5.84
N VAL A 31 2.53 -13.34 -5.51
CA VAL A 31 3.87 -13.10 -6.06
C VAL A 31 4.88 -14.21 -5.70
N PRO A 32 4.92 -14.80 -4.49
CA PRO A 32 5.89 -15.87 -4.19
C PRO A 32 5.78 -17.05 -5.16
N SER A 33 4.55 -17.43 -5.53
CA SER A 33 4.31 -18.50 -6.50
C SER A 33 4.82 -18.13 -7.90
N VAL A 34 4.64 -16.87 -8.31
CA VAL A 34 5.10 -16.34 -9.60
C VAL A 34 6.62 -16.33 -9.65
N VAL A 35 7.27 -15.81 -8.60
CA VAL A 35 8.73 -15.73 -8.49
C VAL A 35 9.34 -17.14 -8.53
N LEU A 36 8.77 -18.09 -7.78
CA LEU A 36 9.26 -19.47 -7.79
C LEU A 36 9.14 -20.12 -9.19
N ARG A 37 8.01 -19.91 -9.89
CA ARG A 37 7.83 -20.40 -11.27
C ARG A 37 8.82 -19.76 -12.23
N GLN A 38 9.03 -18.45 -12.15
CA GLN A 38 10.00 -17.73 -12.99
C GLN A 38 11.44 -18.12 -12.68
N ALA A 39 11.74 -18.51 -11.44
CA ALA A 39 13.02 -19.09 -11.04
C ALA A 39 13.16 -20.58 -11.42
N GLY A 40 12.27 -21.14 -12.24
CA GLY A 40 12.32 -22.55 -12.66
C GLY A 40 12.08 -23.55 -11.53
N GLY A 41 11.45 -23.14 -10.42
CA GLY A 41 11.27 -23.97 -9.23
C GLY A 41 12.49 -24.00 -8.29
N HIS A 42 13.58 -23.29 -8.61
CA HIS A 42 14.78 -23.26 -7.78
C HIS A 42 14.58 -22.33 -6.57
N VAL A 43 14.29 -22.93 -5.41
CA VAL A 43 14.05 -22.22 -4.14
C VAL A 43 15.20 -21.26 -3.76
N PRO A 44 16.50 -21.63 -3.84
CA PRO A 44 17.58 -20.70 -3.49
C PRO A 44 17.59 -19.45 -4.38
N THR A 45 17.33 -19.60 -5.68
CA THR A 45 17.24 -18.49 -6.62
C THR A 45 16.06 -17.58 -6.29
N ALA A 46 14.89 -18.16 -6.01
CA ALA A 46 13.71 -17.40 -5.61
C ALA A 46 13.96 -16.62 -4.29
N MET A 47 14.63 -17.22 -3.31
CA MET A 47 15.00 -16.55 -2.06
C MET A 47 16.01 -15.43 -2.29
N LEU A 48 16.99 -15.62 -3.18
CA LEU A 48 17.95 -14.57 -3.53
C LEU A 48 17.24 -13.34 -4.14
N VAL A 49 16.26 -13.55 -5.01
CA VAL A 49 15.43 -12.46 -5.57
C VAL A 49 14.71 -11.68 -4.46
N TRP A 50 14.13 -12.38 -3.48
CA TRP A 50 13.49 -11.74 -2.33
C TRP A 50 14.46 -10.96 -1.44
N LEU A 51 15.64 -11.52 -1.17
CA LEU A 51 16.67 -10.84 -0.38
C LEU A 51 17.19 -9.59 -1.07
N ILE A 52 17.47 -9.64 -2.38
CA ILE A 52 17.90 -8.48 -3.15
C ILE A 52 16.80 -7.43 -3.21
N GLY A 53 15.56 -7.82 -3.53
CA GLY A 53 14.42 -6.90 -3.57
C GLY A 53 14.13 -6.25 -2.22
N GLY A 54 14.22 -7.02 -1.14
CA GLY A 54 14.10 -6.53 0.23
C GLY A 54 15.21 -5.54 0.60
N GLY A 55 16.46 -5.85 0.23
CA GLY A 55 17.61 -4.96 0.42
C GLY A 55 17.44 -3.63 -0.31
N LEU A 56 17.05 -3.66 -1.60
CA LEU A 56 16.78 -2.44 -2.37
C LEU A 56 15.63 -1.61 -1.77
N SER A 57 14.57 -2.28 -1.31
CA SER A 57 13.44 -1.61 -0.65
C SER A 57 13.86 -0.95 0.67
N LEU A 58 14.72 -1.60 1.46
CA LEU A 58 15.26 -1.06 2.70
C LEU A 58 16.11 0.19 2.43
N LEU A 59 16.99 0.15 1.42
CA LEU A 59 17.78 1.31 1.03
C LEU A 59 16.89 2.50 0.63
N GLY A 60 15.84 2.26 -0.17
CA GLY A 60 14.87 3.29 -0.52
C GLY A 60 14.13 3.86 0.69
N ALA A 61 13.72 3.01 1.65
CA ALA A 61 13.07 3.44 2.88
C ALA A 61 13.99 4.33 3.74
N LEU A 62 15.28 4.00 3.84
CA LEU A 62 16.27 4.81 4.55
C LEU A 62 16.48 6.17 3.88
N SER A 63 16.55 6.22 2.54
CA SER A 63 16.61 7.49 1.81
C SER A 63 15.38 8.37 2.08
N TYR A 64 14.17 7.78 2.12
CA TYR A 64 12.97 8.53 2.49
C TYR A 64 12.97 8.99 3.96
N ALA A 65 13.56 8.20 4.87
CA ALA A 65 13.71 8.59 6.26
C ALA A 65 14.60 9.83 6.40
N GLU A 66 15.75 9.87 5.72
CA GLU A 66 16.65 11.04 5.70
C GLU A 66 15.95 12.28 5.13
N LEU A 67 15.26 12.15 3.98
CA LEU A 67 14.49 13.25 3.39
C LEU A 67 13.40 13.78 4.32
N SER A 68 12.69 12.89 5.02
CA SER A 68 11.67 13.28 6.00
C SER A 68 12.23 13.94 7.26
N GLY A 69 13.49 13.67 7.58
CA GLY A 69 14.22 14.36 8.65
C GLY A 69 14.65 15.77 8.24
N MET A 70 15.01 15.95 6.96
CA MET A 70 15.48 17.23 6.40
C MET A 70 14.35 18.21 6.12
N ASP A 71 13.24 17.75 5.55
CA ASP A 71 12.10 18.60 5.16
C ASP A 71 10.83 18.19 5.91
N ARG A 72 10.42 19.04 6.86
CA ARG A 72 9.23 18.82 7.70
C ARG A 72 7.95 19.42 7.11
N ARG A 73 7.96 19.86 5.85
CA ARG A 73 6.76 20.39 5.20
C ARG A 73 5.73 19.29 4.99
N ALA A 74 4.46 19.66 5.17
CA ALA A 74 3.35 18.80 4.78
C ALA A 74 3.25 18.77 3.25
N GLY A 75 3.42 17.59 2.64
CA GLY A 75 3.39 17.42 1.19
C GLY A 75 4.04 16.13 0.68
N GLY A 76 4.85 15.47 1.52
CA GLY A 76 5.46 14.17 1.18
C GLY A 76 6.33 14.24 -0.07
N LEU A 77 6.30 13.17 -0.88
CA LEU A 77 7.13 13.07 -2.09
C LEU A 77 6.91 14.21 -3.08
N TYR A 78 5.70 14.75 -3.18
CA TYR A 78 5.43 15.89 -4.06
C TYR A 78 6.28 17.11 -3.67
N ALA A 79 6.37 17.41 -2.37
CA ALA A 79 7.17 18.54 -1.88
C ALA A 79 8.66 18.32 -2.16
N TYR A 80 9.16 17.09 -1.99
CA TYR A 80 10.57 16.77 -2.29
C TYR A 80 10.88 16.92 -3.78
N VAL A 81 9.98 16.46 -4.65
CA VAL A 81 10.13 16.63 -6.11
C VAL A 81 10.10 18.11 -6.48
N GLN A 82 9.22 18.89 -5.86
CA GLN A 82 9.13 20.33 -6.10
C GLN A 82 10.40 21.06 -5.68
N GLU A 83 10.96 20.71 -4.53
CA GLU A 83 12.21 21.30 -4.04
C GLU A 83 13.40 20.94 -4.92
N ALA A 84 13.52 19.67 -5.32
CA ALA A 84 14.67 19.18 -6.08
C ALA A 84 14.63 19.54 -7.58
N PHE A 85 13.45 19.56 -8.19
CA PHE A 85 13.27 19.66 -9.64
C PHE A 85 12.38 20.82 -10.10
N GLY A 86 11.83 21.60 -9.16
CA GLY A 86 10.96 22.72 -9.44
C GLY A 86 9.49 22.35 -9.70
N THR A 87 8.68 23.37 -9.98
CA THR A 87 7.22 23.27 -10.00
C THR A 87 6.67 22.39 -11.13
N PHE A 88 7.27 22.42 -12.32
CA PHE A 88 6.73 21.69 -13.47
C PHE A 88 6.84 20.16 -13.30
N PRO A 89 8.00 19.58 -12.94
CA PRO A 89 8.09 18.15 -12.63
C PRO A 89 7.19 17.74 -11.47
N ALA A 90 7.09 18.57 -10.42
CA ALA A 90 6.18 18.31 -9.30
C ALA A 90 4.72 18.26 -9.74
N PHE A 91 4.28 19.21 -10.58
CA PHE A 91 2.93 19.23 -11.12
C PHE A 91 2.60 17.95 -11.90
N LEU A 92 3.51 17.49 -12.78
CA LEU A 92 3.36 16.23 -13.50
C LEU A 92 3.33 15.03 -12.55
N TYR A 93 4.17 15.04 -11.52
CA TYR A 93 4.18 14.02 -10.48
C TYR A 93 2.85 13.98 -9.73
N GLY A 94 2.27 15.14 -9.37
CA GLY A 94 0.96 15.23 -8.73
C GLY A 94 -0.16 14.62 -9.57
N TRP A 95 -0.18 14.90 -10.87
CA TRP A 95 -1.16 14.28 -11.79
C TRP A 95 -0.96 12.78 -11.94
N THR A 96 0.28 12.33 -12.02
CA THR A 96 0.63 10.90 -12.07
C THR A 96 0.19 10.19 -10.79
N LEU A 97 0.43 10.82 -9.64
CA LEU A 97 0.02 10.32 -8.34
C LEU A 97 -1.50 10.15 -8.26
N PHE A 98 -2.26 11.09 -8.81
CA PHE A 98 -3.72 11.06 -8.79
C PHE A 98 -4.32 10.06 -9.80
N PHE A 99 -3.99 10.19 -11.08
CA PHE A 99 -4.64 9.44 -12.18
C PHE A 99 -4.09 8.04 -12.41
N VAL A 100 -2.87 7.76 -11.95
CA VAL A 100 -2.21 6.49 -12.26
C VAL A 100 -1.91 5.73 -10.98
N ILE A 101 -1.12 6.31 -10.08
CA ILE A 101 -0.62 5.60 -8.91
C ILE A 101 -1.76 5.34 -7.92
N GLY A 102 -2.38 6.40 -7.39
CA GLY A 102 -3.41 6.28 -6.34
C GLY A 102 -4.65 5.53 -6.82
N SER A 103 -5.23 5.98 -7.94
CA SER A 103 -6.43 5.35 -8.52
C SER A 103 -6.17 3.92 -9.01
N GLY A 104 -5.01 3.66 -9.63
CA GLY A 104 -4.63 2.31 -10.07
C GLY A 104 -4.45 1.33 -8.91
N THR A 105 -3.82 1.76 -7.80
CA THR A 105 -3.69 0.94 -6.59
C THR A 105 -5.05 0.61 -5.99
N VAL A 106 -5.94 1.60 -5.85
CA VAL A 106 -7.30 1.39 -5.30
C VAL A 106 -8.10 0.42 -6.18
N ALA A 107 -8.08 0.60 -7.50
CA ALA A 107 -8.77 -0.27 -8.44
C ALA A 107 -8.23 -1.71 -8.39
N THR A 108 -6.91 -1.87 -8.38
CA THR A 108 -6.25 -3.19 -8.32
C THR A 108 -6.64 -3.95 -7.05
N LEU A 109 -6.63 -3.28 -5.88
CA LEU A 109 -7.01 -3.90 -4.62
C LEU A 109 -8.51 -4.28 -4.58
N ALA A 110 -9.37 -3.44 -5.14
CA ALA A 110 -10.80 -3.72 -5.22
C ALA A 110 -11.10 -4.95 -6.10
N VAL A 111 -10.48 -5.03 -7.29
CA VAL A 111 -10.62 -6.18 -8.19
C VAL A 111 -10.04 -7.46 -7.56
N ALA A 112 -8.84 -7.38 -6.98
CA ALA A 112 -8.24 -8.52 -6.31
C ALA A 112 -9.14 -9.06 -5.18
N THR A 113 -9.83 -8.18 -4.45
CA THR A 113 -10.79 -8.59 -3.42
C THR A 113 -11.94 -9.41 -4.03
N THR A 114 -12.47 -8.99 -5.18
CA THR A 114 -13.54 -9.73 -5.84
C THR A 114 -13.08 -11.06 -6.45
N ASP A 115 -11.82 -11.14 -6.89
CA ASP A 115 -11.22 -12.40 -7.35
C ASP A 115 -11.10 -13.42 -6.20
N TYR A 116 -10.69 -12.97 -5.01
CA TYR A 116 -10.67 -13.81 -3.81
C TYR A 116 -12.07 -14.20 -3.35
N MET A 117 -13.04 -13.29 -3.38
CA MET A 117 -14.44 -13.62 -3.07
C MET A 117 -15.01 -14.66 -4.04
N GLY A 118 -14.59 -14.60 -5.31
CA GLY A 118 -14.93 -15.56 -6.36
C GLY A 118 -14.58 -17.02 -6.03
N GLN A 119 -13.63 -17.25 -5.11
CA GLN A 119 -13.26 -18.59 -4.64
C GLN A 119 -14.30 -19.20 -3.69
N PHE A 120 -15.15 -18.37 -3.07
CA PHE A 120 -16.18 -18.81 -2.12
C PHE A 120 -17.58 -18.70 -2.70
N VAL A 121 -17.83 -17.68 -3.52
CA VAL A 121 -19.13 -17.41 -4.15
C VAL A 121 -18.91 -17.14 -5.63
N THR A 122 -19.64 -17.83 -6.50
CA THR A 122 -19.54 -17.59 -7.95
C THR A 122 -20.14 -16.24 -8.29
N LEU A 123 -19.27 -15.28 -8.68
CA LEU A 123 -19.67 -13.96 -9.15
C LEU A 123 -19.56 -13.90 -10.68
N SER A 124 -20.60 -13.40 -11.35
CA SER A 124 -20.48 -13.06 -12.77
C SER A 124 -19.50 -11.89 -12.96
N PRO A 125 -18.88 -11.73 -14.14
CA PRO A 125 -17.94 -10.62 -14.38
C PRO A 125 -18.56 -9.23 -14.14
N PHE A 126 -19.87 -9.09 -14.39
CA PHE A 126 -20.59 -7.85 -14.08
C PHE A 126 -20.80 -7.67 -12.57
N ALA A 127 -21.23 -8.72 -11.87
CA ALA A 127 -21.42 -8.67 -10.42
C ALA A 127 -20.10 -8.35 -9.68
N ALA A 128 -18.99 -8.97 -10.08
CA ALA A 128 -17.66 -8.69 -9.53
C ALA A 128 -17.30 -7.20 -9.69
N LYS A 129 -17.50 -6.61 -10.89
CA LYS A 129 -17.27 -5.18 -11.10
C LYS A 129 -18.14 -4.30 -10.20
N VAL A 130 -19.42 -4.62 -10.04
CA VAL A 130 -20.33 -3.88 -9.16
C VAL A 130 -19.86 -3.93 -7.71
N VAL A 131 -19.47 -5.11 -7.22
CA VAL A 131 -18.93 -5.28 -5.86
C VAL A 131 -17.63 -4.50 -5.68
N ALA A 132 -16.72 -4.54 -6.64
CA ALA A 132 -15.46 -3.79 -6.58
C ALA A 132 -15.71 -2.27 -6.50
N VAL A 133 -16.61 -1.74 -7.34
CA VAL A 133 -17.00 -0.32 -7.31
C VAL A 133 -17.66 0.05 -5.98
N ALA A 134 -18.54 -0.80 -5.46
CA ALA A 134 -19.18 -0.60 -4.16
C ALA A 134 -18.14 -0.57 -3.02
N LEU A 135 -17.14 -1.47 -3.04
CA LEU A 135 -16.07 -1.50 -2.07
C LEU A 135 -15.24 -0.21 -2.08
N VAL A 136 -14.91 0.31 -3.27
CA VAL A 136 -14.23 1.60 -3.42
C VAL A 136 -15.09 2.74 -2.84
N ALA A 137 -16.38 2.78 -3.17
CA ALA A 137 -17.29 3.81 -2.69
C ALA A 137 -17.45 3.80 -1.16
N VAL A 138 -17.64 2.62 -0.56
CA VAL A 138 -17.72 2.46 0.90
C VAL A 138 -16.42 2.90 1.56
N THR A 139 -15.28 2.47 1.03
CA THR A 139 -13.96 2.85 1.57
C THR A 139 -13.73 4.36 1.44
N ALA A 140 -14.15 4.97 0.34
CA ALA A 140 -14.07 6.43 0.15
C ALA A 140 -14.93 7.18 1.18
N VAL A 141 -16.17 6.73 1.41
CA VAL A 141 -17.06 7.31 2.43
C VAL A 141 -16.42 7.23 3.81
N ILE A 142 -15.88 6.07 4.21
CA ILE A 142 -15.17 5.91 5.49
C ILE A 142 -14.01 6.92 5.60
N ASN A 143 -13.23 7.08 4.54
CA ASN A 143 -12.10 8.01 4.52
C ASN A 143 -12.49 9.49 4.60
N VAL A 144 -13.65 9.87 4.07
CA VAL A 144 -14.15 11.25 4.15
C VAL A 144 -14.80 11.54 5.50
N LEU A 145 -15.41 10.54 6.15
CA LEU A 145 -16.13 10.73 7.41
C LEU A 145 -15.22 10.87 8.64
N GLY A 146 -14.05 10.22 8.69
CA GLY A 146 -13.19 10.33 9.87
C GLY A 146 -11.79 9.75 9.73
N LEU A 147 -10.77 10.62 9.83
CA LEU A 147 -9.36 10.22 9.78
C LEU A 147 -8.95 9.22 10.88
N ARG A 148 -9.48 9.39 12.10
CA ARG A 148 -9.16 8.50 13.23
C ARG A 148 -9.79 7.11 13.06
N GLU A 149 -11.02 7.06 12.57
CA GLU A 149 -11.73 5.81 12.30
C GLU A 149 -11.06 5.03 11.16
N SER A 150 -10.70 5.71 10.07
CA SER A 150 -9.89 5.12 8.99
C SER A 150 -8.58 4.53 9.50
N ALA A 151 -7.85 5.27 10.34
CA ALA A 151 -6.60 4.79 10.91
C ALA A 151 -6.80 3.56 11.79
N SER A 152 -7.85 3.54 12.62
CA SER A 152 -8.18 2.39 13.46
C SER A 152 -8.52 1.14 12.64
N LEU A 153 -9.36 1.29 11.61
CA LEU A 153 -9.71 0.20 10.68
C LEU A 153 -8.49 -0.35 9.95
N GLN A 154 -7.62 0.55 9.46
CA GLN A 154 -6.38 0.16 8.82
C GLN A 154 -5.45 -0.58 9.79
N ASN A 155 -5.28 -0.07 11.01
CA ASN A 155 -4.46 -0.72 12.03
C ASN A 155 -4.95 -2.14 12.35
N LEU A 156 -6.26 -2.31 12.55
CA LEU A 156 -6.85 -3.62 12.79
C LEU A 156 -6.61 -4.57 11.62
N SER A 157 -6.84 -4.11 10.39
CA SER A 157 -6.56 -4.88 9.18
C SER A 157 -5.08 -5.28 9.09
N THR A 158 -4.15 -4.38 9.39
CA THR A 158 -2.71 -4.68 9.40
C THR A 158 -2.40 -5.78 10.42
N TRP A 159 -2.90 -5.67 11.65
CA TRP A 159 -2.68 -6.70 12.67
C TRP A 159 -3.20 -8.07 12.26
N ILE A 160 -4.41 -8.13 11.70
CA ILE A 160 -5.01 -9.38 11.22
C ILE A 160 -4.16 -10.00 10.10
N LYS A 161 -3.81 -9.21 9.08
CA LYS A 161 -3.04 -9.70 7.92
C LYS A 161 -1.64 -10.16 8.32
N THR A 162 -0.92 -9.36 9.10
CA THR A 162 0.43 -9.72 9.57
C THR A 162 0.38 -10.93 10.49
N GLY A 163 -0.58 -11.00 11.42
CA GLY A 163 -0.77 -12.14 12.30
C GLY A 163 -1.06 -13.44 11.53
N ALA A 164 -1.93 -13.37 10.52
CA ALA A 164 -2.23 -14.52 9.66
C ALA A 164 -1.00 -15.01 8.91
N ILE A 165 -0.17 -14.11 8.36
CA ILE A 165 1.07 -14.47 7.66
C ILE A 165 2.04 -15.16 8.62
N VAL A 166 2.29 -14.58 9.80
CA VAL A 166 3.18 -15.18 10.80
C VAL A 166 2.69 -16.55 11.24
N LEU A 167 1.39 -16.69 11.49
CA LEU A 167 0.78 -17.97 11.85
C LEU A 167 0.99 -19.01 10.74
N MET A 168 0.70 -18.66 9.49
CA MET A 168 0.92 -19.56 8.35
C MET A 168 2.40 -19.95 8.22
N SER A 169 3.32 -19.00 8.38
CA SER A 169 4.76 -19.30 8.33
C SER A 169 5.19 -20.28 9.42
N VAL A 170 4.68 -20.14 10.65
CA VAL A 170 5.01 -21.05 11.75
C VAL A 170 4.39 -22.44 11.55
N LEU A 171 3.18 -22.53 10.99
CA LEU A 171 2.49 -23.81 10.77
C LEU A 171 3.04 -24.60 9.57
N LEU A 172 3.61 -23.91 8.58
CA LEU A 172 4.10 -24.51 7.33
C LEU A 172 5.63 -24.78 7.33
N LEU A 173 6.32 -24.39 8.40
CA LEU A 173 7.71 -24.77 8.70
C LEU A 173 7.74 -26.08 9.49
#